data_AF-A0A4Y8WVA7-F1
#
_entry.id   AF-A0A4Y8WVA7-F1
#
_cell.length_a   1.000
_cell.length_b   1.000
_cell.length_c   1.000
_cell.angle_alpha   90.00
_cell.angle_beta   90.00
_cell.angle_gamma   90.00
#
_symmetry.space_group_name_H-M   'P 1'
#
loop_
_entity.id
_entity.type
_entity.pdbx_description
1 polymer ?
#
loop_
_entity_poly.entity_id
_entity_poly.type
_entity_poly.pdbx_seq_one_letter_code
_entity_poly.pdbx_strand_id
1 'polypeptide(L)'
;MTSRDPLPLPVEPQTPQARLARRVREAVEQRGEAAAAGLAVRLLTGAVTPEDVTSGAARALTGDDAALTPAATGALALATVWHRRAVPALIEALDAGAPDVRAAALLVLAARADDLRADALVDRALVDRVRETAGDPHPPVREAAASALGALARAEDLARVEPVLSAMVMDVDPELAAAAELALAHVAQRLGRPDLDPAPQG
;
A
#
# COMPACT_ATOMS: atom_id res chain seq x y z
N MET A 1 -48.32 -3.01 -24.44
CA MET A 1 -47.35 -2.37 -23.53
C MET A 1 -46.38 -3.45 -23.07
N THR A 2 -45.26 -3.61 -23.78
CA THR A 2 -44.28 -4.67 -23.50
C THR A 2 -43.31 -4.15 -22.44
N SER A 3 -43.37 -4.74 -21.25
CA SER A 3 -42.39 -4.51 -20.19
C SER A 3 -41.02 -4.96 -20.70
N ARG A 4 -40.08 -4.02 -20.89
CA ARG A 4 -38.67 -4.36 -21.08
C ARG A 4 -38.12 -4.66 -19.70
N ASP A 5 -37.83 -5.92 -19.43
CA ASP A 5 -36.94 -6.29 -18.33
C ASP A 5 -35.61 -5.54 -18.52
N PRO A 6 -35.06 -4.90 -17.47
CA PRO A 6 -33.72 -4.35 -17.55
C PRO A 6 -32.74 -5.50 -17.82
N LEU A 7 -31.95 -5.38 -18.89
CA LEU A 7 -30.79 -6.24 -19.12
C LEU A 7 -29.93 -6.20 -17.84
N PRO A 8 -29.54 -7.35 -17.28
CA PRO A 8 -28.64 -7.37 -16.14
C PRO A 8 -27.37 -6.63 -16.55
N LEU A 9 -27.02 -5.59 -15.79
CA LEU A 9 -25.77 -4.87 -16.01
C LEU A 9 -24.61 -5.88 -15.94
N PRO A 10 -23.63 -5.79 -16.86
CA PRO A 10 -22.45 -6.63 -16.76
C PRO A 10 -21.83 -6.42 -15.37
N VAL A 11 -21.67 -7.52 -14.63
CA VAL A 11 -20.99 -7.51 -13.34
C VAL A 11 -19.56 -7.06 -13.61
N GLU A 12 -19.19 -5.86 -13.19
CA GLU A 12 -17.82 -5.39 -13.35
C GLU A 12 -16.86 -6.44 -12.79
N PRO A 13 -15.78 -6.80 -13.52
CA PRO A 13 -14.78 -7.71 -13.00
C PRO A 13 -14.18 -7.10 -11.73
N GLN A 14 -14.53 -7.65 -10.57
CA GLN A 14 -14.04 -7.13 -9.29
C GLN A 14 -12.54 -7.43 -9.23
N THR A 15 -11.70 -6.40 -9.11
CA THR A 15 -10.25 -6.59 -8.93
C THR A 15 -9.98 -7.32 -7.61
N PRO A 16 -8.84 -8.03 -7.45
CA PRO A 16 -8.45 -8.63 -6.17
C PRO A 16 -8.50 -7.63 -5.01
N GLN A 17 -8.11 -6.38 -5.27
CA GLN A 17 -8.13 -5.27 -4.32
C GLN A 17 -9.57 -4.90 -3.92
N ALA A 18 -10.50 -4.80 -4.88
CA ALA A 18 -11.91 -4.52 -4.59
C ALA A 18 -12.55 -5.64 -3.74
N ARG A 19 -12.21 -6.91 -4.04
CA ARG A 19 -12.65 -8.06 -3.23
C ARG A 19 -12.08 -8.03 -1.82
N LEU A 20 -10.81 -7.68 -1.65
CA LEU A 20 -10.21 -7.50 -0.32
C LEU A 20 -10.89 -6.37 0.46
N ALA A 21 -11.03 -5.20 -0.14
CA ALA A 21 -11.65 -4.05 0.51
C ALA A 21 -13.08 -4.35 0.98
N ARG A 22 -13.85 -5.13 0.21
CA ARG A 22 -15.19 -5.59 0.63
C ARG A 22 -15.11 -6.48 1.88
N ARG A 23 -14.24 -7.49 1.88
CA ARG A 23 -14.05 -8.40 3.03
C ARG A 23 -13.59 -7.65 4.29
N VAL A 24 -12.73 -6.65 4.13
CA VAL A 24 -12.30 -5.79 5.25
C VAL A 24 -13.49 -5.03 5.81
N ARG A 25 -14.33 -4.41 4.97
CA ARG A 25 -15.54 -3.70 5.43
C ARG A 25 -16.53 -4.61 6.14
N GLU A 26 -16.77 -5.80 5.60
CA GLU A 26 -17.61 -6.83 6.25
C GLU A 26 -17.03 -7.22 7.64
N ALA A 27 -15.71 -7.38 7.75
CA ALA A 27 -15.06 -7.67 9.03
C ALA A 27 -15.19 -6.51 10.04
N VAL A 28 -15.11 -5.26 9.57
CA VAL A 28 -15.32 -4.06 10.40
C VAL A 28 -16.76 -4.00 10.90
N GLU A 29 -17.75 -4.26 10.04
CA GLU A 29 -19.17 -4.28 10.43
C GLU A 29 -19.46 -5.36 11.49
N GLN A 30 -18.82 -6.52 11.39
CA GLN A 30 -19.06 -7.65 12.30
C GLN A 30 -18.34 -7.52 13.64
N ARG A 31 -17.12 -6.95 13.66
CA ARG A 31 -16.21 -7.03 14.83
C ARG A 31 -15.75 -5.66 15.34
N GLY A 32 -16.03 -4.60 14.60
CA GLY A 32 -15.51 -3.26 14.84
C GLY A 32 -14.13 -3.03 14.22
N GLU A 33 -13.82 -1.75 14.01
CA GLU A 33 -12.62 -1.29 13.30
C GLU A 33 -11.32 -1.75 13.97
N ALA A 34 -11.22 -1.59 15.29
CA ALA A 34 -10.03 -1.96 16.05
C ALA A 34 -9.75 -3.47 16.01
N ALA A 35 -10.80 -4.30 16.02
CA ALA A 35 -10.63 -5.75 15.94
C ALA A 35 -10.20 -6.19 14.53
N ALA A 36 -10.76 -5.57 13.49
CA ALA A 36 -10.37 -5.82 12.10
C ALA A 36 -8.93 -5.37 11.81
N ALA A 37 -8.53 -4.18 12.26
CA ALA A 37 -7.14 -3.71 12.18
C ALA A 37 -6.19 -4.63 12.97
N GLY A 38 -6.59 -5.06 14.16
CA GLY A 38 -5.82 -5.99 14.97
C GLY A 38 -5.61 -7.35 14.29
N LEU A 39 -6.64 -7.88 13.64
CA LEU A 39 -6.52 -9.11 12.83
C LEU A 39 -5.60 -8.89 11.63
N ALA A 40 -5.70 -7.76 10.93
CA ALA A 40 -4.86 -7.42 9.79
C ALA A 40 -3.37 -7.39 10.18
N VAL A 41 -3.03 -6.77 11.32
CA VAL A 41 -1.67 -6.79 11.88
C VAL A 41 -1.23 -8.22 12.21
N ARG A 42 -2.08 -9.01 12.87
CA ARG A 42 -1.74 -10.41 13.20
C ARG A 42 -1.52 -11.28 11.96
N LEU A 43 -2.25 -11.05 10.88
CA LEU A 43 -2.01 -11.71 9.60
C LEU A 43 -0.67 -11.29 9.00
N LEU A 44 -0.38 -9.98 8.97
CA LEU A 44 0.89 -9.44 8.49
C LEU A 44 2.09 -10.05 9.23
N THR A 45 2.01 -10.13 10.56
CA THR A 45 3.13 -10.61 11.39
C THR A 45 3.12 -12.12 11.61
N GLY A 46 2.17 -12.86 11.02
CA GLY A 46 2.00 -14.30 11.27
C GLY A 46 1.58 -14.66 12.71
N ALA A 47 1.09 -13.70 13.48
CA ALA A 47 0.66 -13.86 14.88
C ALA A 47 -0.85 -14.16 15.02
N VAL A 48 -1.46 -14.81 14.02
CA VAL A 48 -2.88 -15.20 14.01
C VAL A 48 -3.17 -16.11 15.21
N THR A 49 -4.22 -15.82 15.96
CA THR A 49 -4.59 -16.58 17.16
C THR A 49 -5.48 -17.79 16.83
N PRO A 50 -5.58 -18.80 17.73
CA PRO A 50 -6.55 -19.87 17.57
C PRO A 50 -7.99 -19.37 17.42
N GLU A 51 -8.36 -18.30 18.12
CA GLU A 51 -9.70 -17.68 18.01
C GLU A 51 -9.96 -17.11 16.60
N ASP A 52 -8.97 -16.43 16.01
CA ASP A 52 -9.11 -15.89 14.65
C ASP A 52 -9.35 -16.99 13.60
N VAL A 53 -8.83 -18.21 13.88
CA VAL A 53 -9.03 -19.39 13.04
C VAL A 53 -10.39 -20.04 13.30
N THR A 54 -10.72 -20.33 14.57
CA THR A 54 -11.97 -21.03 14.93
C THR A 54 -13.21 -20.20 14.67
N SER A 55 -13.14 -18.87 14.79
CA SER A 55 -14.22 -17.97 14.41
C SER A 55 -14.36 -17.81 12.89
N GLY A 56 -13.39 -18.30 12.10
CA GLY A 56 -13.32 -18.12 10.66
C GLY A 56 -12.89 -16.72 10.22
N ALA A 57 -12.53 -15.81 11.13
CA ALA A 57 -12.25 -14.41 10.77
C ALA A 57 -11.00 -14.25 9.91
N ALA A 58 -9.93 -15.00 10.21
CA ALA A 58 -8.74 -15.01 9.38
C ALA A 58 -9.08 -15.46 7.95
N ARG A 59 -9.84 -16.56 7.81
CA ARG A 59 -10.27 -17.08 6.52
C ARG A 59 -11.21 -16.13 5.78
N ALA A 60 -12.14 -15.48 6.48
CA ALA A 60 -13.04 -14.50 5.89
C ALA A 60 -12.26 -13.33 5.29
N LEU A 61 -11.20 -12.88 5.95
CA LEU A 61 -10.36 -11.79 5.46
C LEU A 61 -9.44 -12.21 4.31
N THR A 62 -8.73 -13.34 4.45
CA THR A 62 -7.82 -13.87 3.40
C THR A 62 -8.57 -14.37 2.18
N GLY A 63 -9.80 -14.85 2.36
CA GLY A 63 -10.62 -15.54 1.36
C GLY A 63 -9.93 -16.78 0.79
N ASP A 64 -10.47 -17.26 -0.32
CA ASP A 64 -9.96 -18.45 -1.02
C ASP A 64 -9.14 -18.10 -2.29
N ASP A 65 -8.82 -16.82 -2.49
CA ASP A 65 -8.04 -16.36 -3.65
C ASP A 65 -6.53 -16.50 -3.37
N ALA A 66 -5.86 -17.37 -4.13
CA ALA A 66 -4.44 -17.65 -3.99
C ALA A 66 -3.52 -16.52 -4.48
N ALA A 67 -4.06 -15.38 -4.95
CA ALA A 67 -3.28 -14.27 -5.48
C ALA A 67 -2.37 -13.59 -4.44
N LEU A 68 -2.70 -13.65 -3.15
CA LEU A 68 -1.95 -12.99 -2.09
C LEU A 68 -1.66 -13.94 -0.94
N THR A 69 -0.46 -13.85 -0.36
CA THR A 69 -0.20 -14.53 0.91
C THR A 69 -1.07 -13.94 2.04
N PRO A 70 -1.30 -14.69 3.13
CA PRO A 70 -1.99 -14.16 4.30
C PRO A 70 -1.33 -12.89 4.86
N ALA A 71 0.01 -12.82 4.84
CA ALA A 71 0.76 -11.66 5.31
C ALA A 71 0.55 -10.44 4.40
N ALA A 72 0.67 -10.60 3.07
CA ALA A 72 0.41 -9.52 2.13
C ALA A 72 -1.07 -9.06 2.20
N THR A 73 -2.01 -10.00 2.39
CA THR A 73 -3.42 -9.69 2.65
C THR A 73 -3.59 -8.88 3.93
N GLY A 74 -2.92 -9.27 5.01
CA GLY A 74 -2.91 -8.53 6.27
C GLY A 74 -2.38 -7.10 6.13
N ALA A 75 -1.27 -6.92 5.40
CA ALA A 75 -0.77 -5.59 5.07
C ALA A 75 -1.82 -4.79 4.27
N LEU A 76 -2.27 -5.29 3.12
CA LEU A 76 -3.19 -4.55 2.24
C LEU A 76 -4.54 -4.26 2.90
N ALA A 77 -5.00 -5.10 3.84
CA ALA A 77 -6.19 -4.81 4.64
C ALA A 77 -6.04 -3.48 5.41
N LEU A 78 -4.83 -3.12 5.84
CA LEU A 78 -4.55 -1.86 6.55
C LEU A 78 -4.70 -0.62 5.67
N ALA A 79 -4.71 -0.76 4.34
CA ALA A 79 -5.08 0.32 3.44
C ALA A 79 -6.58 0.64 3.55
N THR A 80 -7.43 -0.31 3.96
CA THR A 80 -8.88 -0.10 4.16
C THR A 80 -9.23 0.15 5.62
N VAL A 81 -8.61 -0.57 6.57
CA VAL A 81 -8.86 -0.43 8.02
C VAL A 81 -7.58 -0.01 8.74
N TRP A 82 -7.54 1.19 9.29
CA TRP A 82 -6.28 1.75 9.81
C TRP A 82 -6.22 1.81 11.33
N HIS A 83 -5.01 1.59 11.83
CA HIS A 83 -4.68 1.94 13.20
C HIS A 83 -3.18 2.22 13.30
N ARG A 84 -2.79 3.35 13.91
CA ARG A 84 -1.38 3.78 14.03
C ARG A 84 -0.43 2.75 14.64
N ARG A 85 -0.94 1.83 15.46
CA ARG A 85 -0.15 0.70 16.01
C ARG A 85 0.31 -0.32 14.95
N ALA A 86 -0.18 -0.23 13.72
CA ALA A 86 0.28 -1.07 12.62
C ALA A 86 1.64 -0.63 12.05
N VAL A 87 2.08 0.60 12.31
CA VAL A 87 3.30 1.17 11.71
C VAL A 87 4.56 0.34 12.00
N PRO A 88 4.84 -0.11 13.23
CA PRO A 88 6.00 -0.97 13.48
C PRO A 88 5.97 -2.26 12.65
N ALA A 89 4.81 -2.91 12.54
CA ALA A 89 4.65 -4.14 11.75
C ALA A 89 4.85 -3.88 10.25
N LEU A 90 4.40 -2.73 9.72
CA LEU A 90 4.64 -2.34 8.33
C LEU A 90 6.11 -2.05 8.06
N ILE A 91 6.82 -1.41 9.00
CA ILE A 91 8.27 -1.16 8.88
C ILE A 91 9.06 -2.48 8.90
N GLU A 92 8.73 -3.40 9.82
CA GLU A 92 9.34 -4.73 9.85
C GLU A 92 9.05 -5.53 8.57
N ALA A 93 7.85 -5.38 8.01
CA ALA A 93 7.46 -6.04 6.76
C ALA A 93 8.28 -5.59 5.53
N LEU A 94 8.99 -4.45 5.60
CA LEU A 94 9.92 -4.04 4.55
C LEU A 94 11.12 -4.99 4.41
N ASP A 95 11.44 -5.78 5.45
CA ASP A 95 12.49 -6.80 5.42
C ASP A 95 11.94 -8.23 5.22
N ALA A 96 10.64 -8.36 4.96
CA ALA A 96 10.03 -9.68 4.79
C ALA A 96 10.70 -10.44 3.64
N GLY A 97 10.95 -11.74 3.83
CA GLY A 97 11.53 -12.58 2.78
C GLY A 97 10.66 -12.66 1.52
N ALA A 98 9.34 -12.59 1.69
CA ALA A 98 8.38 -12.65 0.59
C ALA A 98 8.20 -11.26 -0.07
N PRO A 99 8.41 -11.12 -1.39
CA PRO A 99 8.36 -9.83 -2.08
C PRO A 99 6.97 -9.19 -2.11
N ASP A 100 5.91 -10.00 -2.14
CA ASP A 100 4.53 -9.52 -2.09
C ASP A 100 4.21 -8.82 -0.75
N VAL A 101 4.78 -9.30 0.36
CA VAL A 101 4.65 -8.68 1.68
C VAL A 101 5.35 -7.31 1.72
N ARG A 102 6.58 -7.23 1.18
CA ARG A 102 7.34 -5.96 1.09
C ARG A 102 6.59 -4.93 0.24
N ALA A 103 6.14 -5.33 -0.94
CA ALA A 103 5.35 -4.46 -1.83
C ALA A 103 4.04 -4.00 -1.17
N ALA A 104 3.31 -4.91 -0.54
CA ALA A 104 2.08 -4.59 0.18
C ALA A 104 2.31 -3.57 1.31
N ALA A 105 3.38 -3.73 2.09
CA ALA A 105 3.73 -2.79 3.15
C ALA A 105 4.01 -1.38 2.60
N LEU A 106 4.80 -1.28 1.53
CA LEU A 106 5.10 0.00 0.86
C LEU A 106 3.84 0.68 0.32
N LEU A 107 2.96 -0.07 -0.34
CA LEU A 107 1.68 0.45 -0.85
C LEU A 107 0.80 0.99 0.28
N VAL A 108 0.77 0.32 1.42
CA VAL A 108 0.00 0.78 2.60
C VAL A 108 0.62 2.04 3.19
N LEU A 109 1.94 2.09 3.32
CA LEU A 109 2.64 3.29 3.78
C LEU A 109 2.37 4.49 2.87
N ALA A 110 2.32 4.27 1.55
CA ALA A 110 1.94 5.30 0.59
C ALA A 110 0.48 5.75 0.76
N ALA A 111 -0.45 4.78 0.78
CA ALA A 111 -1.89 5.04 0.89
C ALA A 111 -2.28 5.73 2.22
N ARG A 112 -1.48 5.50 3.27
CA ARG A 112 -1.70 6.04 4.62
C ARG A 112 -0.77 7.20 4.95
N ALA A 113 -0.09 7.79 3.97
CA ALA A 113 0.87 8.85 4.19
C ALA A 113 0.28 10.06 4.95
N ASP A 114 -0.97 10.43 4.68
CA ASP A 114 -1.62 11.54 5.39
C ASP A 114 -2.00 11.20 6.82
N ASP A 115 -2.48 9.98 7.08
CA ASP A 115 -2.70 9.47 8.44
C ASP A 115 -1.38 9.43 9.22
N LEU A 116 -0.30 8.96 8.59
CA LEU A 116 1.04 8.91 9.17
C LEU A 116 1.56 10.31 9.52
N ARG A 117 1.30 11.31 8.68
CA ARG A 117 1.65 12.71 8.98
C ARG A 117 0.82 13.28 10.11
N ALA A 118 -0.48 13.04 10.11
CA ALA A 118 -1.38 13.51 11.16
C ALA A 118 -0.97 12.96 12.53
N ASP A 119 -0.49 11.71 12.58
CA ASP A 119 0.05 11.07 13.78
C ASP A 119 1.53 11.40 14.07
N ALA A 120 2.19 12.23 13.25
CA ALA A 120 3.62 12.55 13.34
C ALA A 120 4.55 11.32 13.31
N LEU A 121 4.20 10.32 12.49
CA LEU A 121 4.92 9.06 12.31
C LEU A 121 5.82 9.04 11.06
N VAL A 122 5.80 10.10 10.26
CA VAL A 122 6.74 10.27 9.14
C VAL A 122 7.99 10.99 9.63
N ASP A 123 9.06 10.23 9.82
CA ASP A 123 10.38 10.74 10.14
C ASP A 123 11.41 10.35 9.09
N ARG A 124 12.65 10.82 9.30
CA ARG A 124 13.76 10.52 8.40
C ARG A 124 14.07 9.02 8.34
N ALA A 125 13.95 8.31 9.46
CA ALA A 125 14.27 6.90 9.51
C ALA A 125 13.31 6.09 8.63
N LEU A 126 12.01 6.36 8.70
CA LEU A 126 11.01 5.75 7.82
C LEU A 126 11.32 6.02 6.35
N VAL A 127 11.59 7.27 5.98
CA VAL A 127 11.89 7.63 4.58
C VAL A 127 13.18 6.97 4.10
N ASP A 128 14.21 6.90 4.94
CA ASP A 128 15.47 6.23 4.61
C ASP A 128 15.25 4.71 4.40
N ARG A 129 14.42 4.06 5.24
CA ARG A 129 14.05 2.64 5.09
C ARG A 129 13.28 2.37 3.80
N VAL A 130 12.32 3.24 3.45
CA VAL A 130 11.59 3.15 2.17
C VAL A 130 12.52 3.41 0.99
N ARG A 131 13.50 4.30 1.12
CA ARG A 131 14.49 4.55 0.03
C ARG A 131 15.34 3.32 -0.22
N GLU A 132 15.75 2.60 0.82
CA GLU A 132 16.56 1.38 0.69
C GLU A 132 15.85 0.30 -0.14
N THR A 133 14.51 0.21 -0.08
CA THR A 133 13.74 -0.75 -0.88
C THR A 133 13.65 -0.39 -2.37
N ALA A 134 14.05 0.81 -2.79
CA ALA A 134 14.16 1.16 -4.21
C ALA A 134 15.22 0.33 -4.94
N GLY A 135 16.15 -0.31 -4.22
CA GLY A 135 17.14 -1.26 -4.76
C GLY A 135 16.69 -2.72 -4.78
N ASP A 136 15.41 -3.03 -4.48
CA ASP A 136 14.94 -4.42 -4.38
C ASP A 136 15.07 -5.17 -5.73
N PRO A 137 15.47 -6.46 -5.71
CA PRO A 137 15.54 -7.26 -6.95
C PRO A 137 14.18 -7.42 -7.65
N HIS A 138 13.05 -7.30 -6.95
CA HIS A 138 11.72 -7.51 -7.52
C HIS A 138 11.12 -6.19 -8.02
N PRO A 139 10.76 -6.08 -9.32
CA PRO A 139 10.18 -4.86 -9.88
C PRO A 139 8.96 -4.31 -9.13
N PRO A 140 7.96 -5.15 -8.73
CA PRO A 140 6.81 -4.64 -7.99
C PRO A 140 7.15 -4.00 -6.64
N VAL A 141 8.25 -4.40 -6.01
CA VAL A 141 8.72 -3.80 -4.75
C VAL A 141 9.33 -2.42 -5.04
N ARG A 142 10.11 -2.28 -6.12
CA ARG A 142 10.68 -0.99 -6.53
C ARG A 142 9.61 0.01 -6.93
N GLU A 143 8.58 -0.42 -7.68
CA GLU A 143 7.43 0.42 -8.03
C GLU A 143 6.68 0.92 -6.78
N ALA A 144 6.43 0.02 -5.83
CA ALA A 144 5.81 0.37 -4.56
C ALA A 144 6.69 1.30 -3.72
N ALA A 145 8.03 1.12 -3.77
CA ALA A 145 8.98 1.99 -3.11
C ALA A 145 8.95 3.41 -3.70
N ALA A 146 8.91 3.55 -5.03
CA ALA A 146 8.75 4.85 -5.68
C ALA A 146 7.46 5.54 -5.24
N SER A 147 6.35 4.82 -5.25
CA SER A 147 5.04 5.33 -4.79
C SER A 147 5.09 5.80 -3.34
N ALA A 148 5.70 5.01 -2.45
CA ALA A 148 5.85 5.35 -1.04
C ALA A 148 6.79 6.54 -0.82
N LEU A 149 7.90 6.63 -1.55
CA LEU A 149 8.79 7.79 -1.51
C LEU A 149 8.07 9.05 -1.94
N GLY A 150 7.34 9.00 -3.06
CA GLY A 150 6.56 10.12 -3.55
C GLY A 150 5.51 10.58 -2.53
N ALA A 151 4.84 9.59 -1.95
CA ALA A 151 3.80 9.81 -0.97
C ALA A 151 4.32 10.22 0.40
N LEU A 152 5.56 9.94 0.83
CA LEU A 152 6.05 10.18 2.20
C LEU A 152 7.08 11.31 2.30
N ALA A 153 7.94 11.50 1.29
CA ALA A 153 9.10 12.37 1.35
C ALA A 153 8.76 13.80 1.82
N ARG A 154 9.52 14.31 2.78
CA ARG A 154 9.39 15.68 3.29
C ARG A 154 10.40 16.58 2.60
N ALA A 155 10.26 17.90 2.75
CA ALA A 155 11.17 18.87 2.11
C ALA A 155 12.64 18.60 2.46
N GLU A 156 12.94 18.22 3.71
CA GLU A 156 14.28 17.86 4.19
C GLU A 156 14.83 16.52 3.67
N ASP A 157 13.99 15.71 3.03
CA ASP A 157 14.35 14.41 2.47
C ASP A 157 14.66 14.48 0.96
N LEU A 158 14.26 15.56 0.29
CA LEU A 158 14.37 15.72 -1.17
C LEU A 158 15.78 15.45 -1.71
N ALA A 159 16.81 16.01 -1.07
CA ALA A 159 18.20 15.81 -1.48
C ALA A 159 18.64 14.33 -1.53
N ARG A 160 17.91 13.43 -0.86
CA ARG A 160 18.17 11.99 -0.84
C ARG A 160 17.16 11.18 -1.66
N VAL A 161 15.96 11.70 -1.88
CA VAL A 161 14.86 11.00 -2.55
C VAL A 161 14.83 11.31 -4.04
N GLU A 162 15.01 12.57 -4.41
CA GLU A 162 14.97 13.02 -5.81
C GLU A 162 15.95 12.26 -6.71
N PRO A 163 17.25 12.11 -6.37
CA PRO A 163 18.18 11.38 -7.26
C PRO A 163 17.77 9.92 -7.48
N VAL A 164 17.14 9.29 -6.50
CA VAL A 164 16.67 7.89 -6.59
C VAL A 164 15.50 7.83 -7.57
N LEU A 165 14.48 8.67 -7.37
CA LEU A 165 13.31 8.69 -8.27
C LEU A 165 13.70 9.10 -9.69
N SER A 166 14.57 10.12 -9.86
CA SER A 166 15.05 10.52 -11.19
C SER A 166 15.83 9.40 -11.89
N ALA A 167 16.60 8.59 -11.16
CA ALA A 167 17.25 7.42 -11.75
C ALA A 167 16.22 6.36 -12.19
N MET A 168 15.15 6.15 -11.41
CA MET A 168 14.07 5.21 -11.73
C MET A 168 13.22 5.65 -12.93
N VAL A 169 13.03 6.96 -13.16
CA VAL A 169 12.41 7.48 -14.39
C VAL A 169 13.18 7.06 -15.64
N MET A 170 14.50 6.92 -15.54
CA MET A 170 15.36 6.51 -16.65
C MET A 170 15.51 4.98 -16.75
N ASP A 171 14.77 4.21 -15.96
CA ASP A 171 14.82 2.75 -16.01
C ASP A 171 14.23 2.21 -17.33
N VAL A 172 14.67 1.03 -17.73
CA VAL A 172 14.18 0.34 -18.93
C VAL A 172 12.82 -0.29 -18.71
N ASP A 173 12.44 -0.55 -17.46
CA ASP A 173 11.12 -1.04 -17.09
C ASP A 173 10.12 0.12 -17.11
N PRO A 174 9.16 0.15 -18.07
CA PRO A 174 8.25 1.27 -18.23
C PRO A 174 7.30 1.45 -17.04
N GLU A 175 6.96 0.38 -16.33
CA GLU A 175 6.07 0.49 -15.15
C GLU A 175 6.81 1.14 -13.98
N LEU A 176 8.09 0.82 -13.81
CA LEU A 176 8.94 1.46 -12.81
C LEU A 176 9.18 2.93 -13.12
N ALA A 177 9.46 3.25 -14.39
CA ALA A 177 9.62 4.62 -14.85
C ALA A 177 8.35 5.44 -14.59
N ALA A 178 7.19 4.92 -14.98
CA ALA A 178 5.90 5.57 -14.76
C ALA A 178 5.59 5.77 -13.26
N ALA A 179 5.88 4.77 -12.42
CA ALA A 179 5.72 4.90 -10.96
C ALA A 179 6.62 6.01 -10.38
N ALA A 180 7.86 6.12 -10.87
CA ALA A 180 8.79 7.17 -10.44
C ALA A 180 8.39 8.57 -10.94
N GLU A 181 7.87 8.68 -12.17
CA GLU A 181 7.33 9.93 -12.71
C GLU A 181 6.15 10.43 -11.86
N LEU A 182 5.20 9.54 -11.57
CA LEU A 182 4.06 9.84 -10.71
C LEU A 182 4.51 10.24 -9.30
N ALA A 183 5.52 9.55 -8.76
CA ALA A 183 6.07 9.89 -7.44
C ALA A 183 6.70 11.29 -7.42
N LEU A 184 7.48 11.65 -8.43
CA LEU A 184 8.08 12.98 -8.55
C LEU A 184 7.02 14.07 -8.73
N ALA A 185 6.03 13.86 -9.61
CA ALA A 185 4.92 14.78 -9.79
C ALA A 185 4.12 14.97 -8.48
N HIS A 186 3.88 13.89 -7.74
CA HIS A 186 3.20 13.96 -6.44
C HIS A 186 4.01 14.79 -5.43
N VAL A 187 5.33 14.59 -5.35
CA VAL A 187 6.21 15.37 -4.48
C VAL A 187 6.24 16.84 -4.89
N ALA A 188 6.37 17.11 -6.19
CA ALA A 188 6.36 18.44 -6.78
C ALA A 188 5.10 19.21 -6.37
N GLN A 189 3.93 18.60 -6.56
CA GLN A 189 2.65 19.18 -6.19
C GLN A 189 2.55 19.43 -4.67
N ARG A 190 2.87 18.41 -3.87
CA ARG A 190 2.63 18.42 -2.43
C ARG A 190 3.56 19.36 -1.67
N LEU A 191 4.77 19.61 -2.20
CA LEU A 191 5.78 20.48 -1.60
C LEU A 191 5.93 21.83 -2.31
N GLY A 192 5.15 22.10 -3.36
CA GLY A 192 5.26 23.33 -4.15
C GLY A 192 6.62 23.45 -4.86
N ARG A 193 7.12 22.35 -5.41
CA ARG A 193 8.41 22.21 -6.09
C ARG A 193 8.22 21.79 -7.55
N PRO A 194 7.69 22.69 -8.42
CA PRO A 194 7.39 22.35 -9.80
C PRO A 194 8.62 21.92 -10.61
N ASP A 195 9.82 22.32 -10.18
CA ASP A 195 11.10 21.90 -10.73
C ASP A 195 11.35 20.38 -10.67
N LEU A 196 10.61 19.65 -9.81
CA LEU A 196 10.66 18.20 -9.71
C LEU A 196 9.68 17.48 -10.65
N ASP A 197 8.73 18.19 -11.26
CA ASP A 197 7.74 17.59 -12.14
C ASP A 197 8.42 17.17 -13.47
N PRO A 198 8.41 15.87 -13.83
CA PRO A 198 9.00 15.40 -15.08
C PRO A 198 8.18 15.81 -16.31
N ALA A 199 6.92 16.23 -16.15
CA ALA A 199 6.10 16.74 -17.24
C ALA A 199 6.66 18.07 -17.78
N PRO A 200 6.57 18.33 -19.10
CA PRO A 200 7.04 19.58 -19.66
C PRO A 200 6.30 20.78 -19.06
N GLN A 201 7.04 21.69 -18.42
CA GLN A 201 6.53 22.98 -17.97
C GLN A 201 6.28 23.85 -19.22
N GLY A 202 5.01 24.01 -19.58
CA GLY A 202 4.56 24.80 -20.74
C GLY A 202 4.75 26.31 -20.57
#